data_AF-A0A1I6T555-F1
#
_entry.id   AF-A0A1I6T555-F1
#
_cell.length_a   1.000
_cell.length_b   1.000
_cell.length_c   1.000
_cell.angle_alpha   90.00
_cell.angle_beta   90.00
_cell.angle_gamma   90.00
#
_symmetry.space_group_name_H-M   'P 1'
#
loop_
_entity.id
_entity.type
_entity.pdbx_description
1 polymer ?
#
loop_
_entity_poly.entity_id
_entity_poly.type
_entity_poly.pdbx_seq_one_letter_code
_entity_poly.pdbx_strand_id
1 'polypeptide(L)' 'MKAMFTGFAAIIVIGIAAYFGLHEMGFSSADVYSSSNVRHD' A
#
# COMPACT_ATOMS: atom_id res chain seq x y z
N MET A 1 1.09 17.65 -21.51
CA MET A 1 2.14 17.63 -20.46
C MET A 1 1.60 17.87 -19.05
N LYS A 2 0.84 18.95 -18.78
CA LYS A 2 0.25 19.21 -17.45
C LYS A 2 -0.60 18.04 -16.91
N ALA A 3 -1.42 17.44 -17.76
CA ALA A 3 -2.23 16.26 -17.42
C ALA A 3 -1.39 15.03 -17.02
N MET A 4 -0.18 14.89 -17.58
CA MET A 4 0.74 13.82 -17.22
C MET A 4 1.30 14.07 -15.81
N PHE A 5 1.77 15.30 -15.53
CA PHE A 5 2.28 15.66 -14.20
C PHE A 5 1.21 15.54 -13.11
N THR A 6 -0.04 15.91 -13.40
CA THR A 6 -1.14 15.71 -12.45
C THR A 6 -1.45 14.25 -12.21
N GLY A 7 -1.35 13.39 -13.25
CA GLY A 7 -1.51 11.95 -13.10
C GLY A 7 -0.42 11.34 -12.22
N PHE A 8 0.85 11.71 -12.42
CA PHE A 8 1.95 11.27 -11.56
C PHE A 8 1.81 11.76 -10.12
N ALA A 9 1.42 13.02 -9.92
CA ALA A 9 1.16 13.56 -8.58
C ALA A 9 0.01 12.80 -7.88
N ALA A 10 -1.06 12.48 -8.59
CA ALA A 10 -2.18 11.70 -8.05
C ALA A 10 -1.74 10.29 -7.62
N ILE A 11 -0.91 9.60 -8.43
CA ILE A 11 -0.39 8.26 -8.09
C ILE A 11 0.43 8.31 -6.79
N ILE A 12 1.29 9.31 -6.63
CA ILE A 12 2.11 9.47 -5.41
C ILE A 12 1.20 9.66 -4.19
N VAL A 13 0.22 10.55 -4.28
CA VAL A 13 -0.72 10.82 -3.17
C VAL A 13 -1.51 9.57 -2.79
N ILE A 14 -2.02 8.83 -3.78
CA ILE A 14 -2.75 7.58 -3.55
C ILE A 14 -1.85 6.53 -2.92
N GLY A 15 -0.60 6.40 -3.38
CA GLY A 15 0.37 5.45 -2.81
C GLY A 15 0.68 5.74 -1.33
N ILE A 16 0.89 7.00 -0.97
CA ILE A 16 1.11 7.41 0.43
C ILE A 16 -0.13 7.15 1.27
N ALA A 17 -1.30 7.56 0.79
CA ALA A 17 -2.56 7.35 1.49
C ALA A 17 -2.87 5.86 1.69
N ALA A 18 -2.53 5.01 0.70
CA ALA A 18 -2.67 3.57 0.83
C ALA A 18 -1.66 2.99 1.81
N TYR A 19 -0.40 3.44 1.79
CA TYR A 19 0.62 2.96 2.72
C TYR A 19 0.25 3.23 4.17
N PHE A 20 -0.28 4.40 4.52
CA PHE A 20 -0.69 4.67 5.90
C PHE A 20 -2.12 4.17 6.20
N GLY A 21 -3.05 4.34 5.26
CA GLY A 21 -4.46 4.02 5.45
C GLY A 21 -4.75 2.52 5.43
N LEU A 22 -4.26 1.78 4.43
CA LEU A 22 -4.49 0.33 4.37
C LEU A 22 -3.63 -0.42 5.39
N HIS A 23 -2.46 0.10 5.74
CA HIS A 23 -1.62 -0.48 6.79
C HIS A 23 -2.29 -0.38 8.17
N GLU A 24 -2.82 0.78 8.54
CA GLU A 24 -3.56 0.94 9.80
C GLU A 24 -4.85 0.11 9.82
N MET A 25 -5.49 -0.09 8.66
CA MET A 25 -6.66 -0.97 8.52
C MET A 25 -6.31 -2.47 8.50
N GLY A 26 -5.04 -2.85 8.65
CA GLY A 26 -4.61 -4.25 8.71
C GLY A 26 -4.64 -4.99 7.36
N PHE A 27 -4.73 -4.26 6.24
CA PHE A 27 -4.69 -4.83 4.88
C PHE A 27 -3.27 -5.00 4.32
N SER A 28 -2.26 -4.73 5.14
CA SER A 28 -0.86 -5.04 4.83
C SER A 28 -0.72 -6.53 4.56
N SER A 29 -0.36 -6.89 3.32
CA SER A 29 -0.17 -8.30 2.93
C SER A 29 0.92 -8.98 3.77
N ALA A 30 1.90 -8.21 4.26
CA ALA A 30 2.87 -8.70 5.23
C ALA A 30 2.18 -9.19 6.51
N ASP A 31 1.22 -8.45 7.06
CA ASP A 31 0.55 -8.83 8.31
C ASP A 31 -0.51 -9.95 8.10
N VAL A 32 -1.22 -9.94 6.97
CA VAL A 32 -2.22 -10.98 6.65
C VAL A 32 -1.57 -12.35 6.40
N TYR A 33 -0.40 -12.37 5.74
CA TYR A 33 0.30 -13.61 5.39
C TYR A 33 1.43 -13.99 6.37
N SER A 34 1.81 -13.14 7.34
CA SER A 34 2.81 -13.44 8.38
C SER A 34 2.22 -14.09 9.64
N SER A 35 1.10 -14.81 9.53
CA SER A 35 0.54 -15.57 10.64
C SER A 35 1.53 -16.66 11.10
N SER A 36 1.59 -16.95 12.40
CA SER A 36 2.43 -18.02 12.98
C SER A 36 2.13 -19.42 12.41
N ASN A 37 1.05 -19.56 11.65
CA ASN A 37 0.64 -20.78 10.97
C ASN A 37 1.20 -20.90 9.53
N VAL A 38 1.89 -19.87 9.02
CA VAL A 38 2.57 -19.91 7.73
C VAL A 38 3.97 -20.48 7.94
N ARG A 39 4.20 -21.67 7.38
CA ARG A 39 5.52 -22.32 7.38
C ARG A 39 6.50 -21.44 6.58
N HIS A 40 7.38 -20.75 7.29
CA HIS A 40 8.65 -20.27 6.75
C HIS A 40 9.64 -21.45 6.78
N ASP A 41 9.51 -22.35 5.80
CA ASP A 41 10.57 -23.32 5.46
C ASP A 41 11.43 -22.72 4.35
#